data_AF-A0A3M1WRB5-F1
#
_entry.id   AF-A0A3M1WRB5-F1
#
_cell.length_a   1.000
_cell.length_b   1.000
_cell.length_c   1.000
_cell.angle_alpha   90.00
_cell.angle_beta   90.00
_cell.angle_gamma   90.00
#
_symmetry.space_group_name_H-M   'P 1'
#
loop_
_entity.id
_entity.type
_entity.pdbx_description
1 polymer ?
#
loop_
_entity_poly.entity_id
_entity_poly.type
_entity_poly.pdbx_seq_one_letter_code
_entity_poly.pdbx_strand_id
1 'polypeptide(L)'
;DVGGIVGRGMLHVVREGGYYEMGIYRDAYRGSVPIVSGEIAEDIAYYLSQSEQIPSAVSLGVFVMPDEDSHYRVTGAGGFMIQVFPGASEAVVAELEETIRQMPAVTEMIREGCGPRDILHTALGRHRLTVLEEKPVQFRCNCSYERALRIISAIDPEELKSMLLEDGGAEMVCHFCNASYQIDAATLAEIIDREAQA
;
A
#
# COMPACT_ATOMS: atom_id res chain seq x y z
N ASP A 1 -11.89 3.92 15.44
CA ASP A 1 -12.83 3.50 14.39
C ASP A 1 -12.21 3.87 13.05
N VAL A 2 -11.99 2.90 12.14
CA VAL A 2 -11.20 3.10 10.92
C VAL A 2 -12.03 3.90 9.91
N GLY A 3 -13.26 3.50 9.66
CA GLY A 3 -14.19 4.20 8.77
C GLY A 3 -14.43 5.66 9.18
N GLY A 4 -14.45 5.94 10.49
CA GLY A 4 -14.54 7.32 10.98
C GLY A 4 -13.34 8.21 10.64
N ILE A 5 -12.13 7.63 10.59
CA ILE A 5 -10.88 8.35 10.25
C ILE A 5 -10.74 8.49 8.73
N VAL A 6 -10.99 7.41 7.99
CA VAL A 6 -10.95 7.41 6.52
C VAL A 6 -12.05 8.32 5.95
N GLY A 7 -13.23 8.30 6.56
CA GLY A 7 -14.35 9.14 6.19
C GLY A 7 -14.95 8.77 4.85
N ARG A 8 -15.43 9.79 4.12
CA ARG A 8 -16.05 9.63 2.80
C ARG A 8 -15.15 10.24 1.74
N GLY A 9 -15.16 9.65 0.56
CA GLY A 9 -14.35 10.13 -0.56
C GLY A 9 -14.37 9.14 -1.70
N MET A 10 -13.27 9.13 -2.45
CA MET A 10 -13.07 8.23 -3.59
C MET A 10 -11.86 7.34 -3.31
N LEU A 11 -12.00 6.05 -3.60
CA LEU A 11 -10.89 5.12 -3.70
C LEU A 11 -10.42 5.10 -5.15
N HIS A 12 -9.15 5.45 -5.37
CA HIS A 12 -8.50 5.45 -6.68
C HIS A 12 -7.48 4.32 -6.76
N VAL A 13 -7.54 3.55 -7.85
CA VAL A 13 -6.56 2.49 -8.14
C VAL A 13 -5.88 2.83 -9.46
N VAL A 14 -4.57 2.96 -9.40
CA VAL A 14 -3.72 3.18 -10.58
C VAL A 14 -2.86 1.94 -10.77
N ARG A 15 -2.96 1.31 -11.94
CA ARG A 15 -2.12 0.18 -12.33
C ARG A 15 -1.10 0.66 -13.35
N GLU A 16 0.15 0.55 -12.95
CA GLU A 16 1.31 0.78 -13.81
C GLU A 16 2.02 -0.57 -13.97
N GLY A 17 2.07 -1.08 -15.19
CA GLY A 17 2.73 -2.34 -15.52
C GLY A 17 3.84 -2.17 -16.56
N GLY A 18 4.70 -3.17 -16.66
CA GLY A 18 5.75 -3.20 -17.68
C GLY A 18 5.19 -3.38 -19.10
N TYR A 19 6.04 -3.12 -20.11
CA TYR A 19 5.73 -3.25 -21.55
C TYR A 19 5.10 -4.60 -21.94
N TYR A 20 5.35 -5.67 -21.15
CA TYR A 20 4.83 -7.02 -21.38
C TYR A 20 3.51 -7.34 -20.65
N GLU A 21 3.09 -6.52 -19.69
CA GLU A 21 1.90 -6.75 -18.86
C GLU A 21 0.69 -5.88 -19.29
N MET A 22 0.94 -4.67 -19.82
CA MET A 22 -0.13 -3.74 -20.25
C MET A 22 -0.27 -3.58 -21.78
N GLY A 23 0.51 -4.33 -22.57
CA GLY A 23 0.52 -4.21 -24.03
C GLY A 23 1.23 -2.95 -24.55
N ILE A 24 0.95 -2.57 -25.80
CA ILE A 24 1.69 -1.56 -26.58
C ILE A 24 1.46 -0.12 -26.05
N TYR A 25 0.48 0.08 -25.16
CA TYR A 25 0.10 1.39 -24.62
C TYR A 25 0.74 1.62 -23.25
N ARG A 26 1.42 2.76 -23.12
CA ARG A 26 2.17 3.17 -21.91
C ARG A 26 1.31 3.83 -20.83
N ASP A 27 0.03 4.06 -21.11
CA ASP A 27 -0.83 4.81 -20.20
C ASP A 27 -1.29 3.93 -19.03
N ALA A 28 -1.13 4.43 -17.81
CA ALA A 28 -1.56 3.76 -16.61
C ALA A 28 -3.08 3.54 -16.64
N TYR A 29 -3.53 2.32 -16.30
CA TYR A 29 -4.95 2.08 -16.10
C TYR A 29 -5.39 2.73 -14.79
N ARG A 30 -6.50 3.48 -14.82
CA ARG A 30 -7.03 4.21 -13.68
C ARG A 30 -8.48 3.87 -13.47
N GLY A 31 -8.79 3.31 -12.31
CA GLY A 31 -10.16 3.05 -11.86
C GLY A 31 -10.45 3.84 -10.59
N SER A 32 -11.73 4.14 -10.35
CA SER A 32 -12.16 4.82 -9.13
C SER A 32 -13.60 4.49 -8.74
N VAL A 33 -13.83 4.36 -7.45
CA VAL A 33 -15.16 4.15 -6.86
C VAL A 33 -15.35 5.04 -5.63
N PRO A 34 -16.59 5.42 -5.26
CA PRO A 34 -16.82 6.04 -3.96
C PRO A 34 -16.45 5.06 -2.84
N ILE A 35 -15.93 5.60 -1.73
CA ILE A 35 -15.75 4.87 -0.48
C ILE A 35 -17.15 4.56 0.07
N VAL A 36 -17.42 3.29 0.35
CA VAL A 36 -18.73 2.80 0.80
C VAL A 36 -18.76 2.59 2.31
N SER A 37 -17.64 2.17 2.89
CA SER A 37 -17.51 1.84 4.31
C SER A 37 -16.46 2.71 5.02
N GLY A 38 -15.31 2.92 4.38
CA GLY A 38 -14.11 3.47 5.01
C GLY A 38 -13.27 2.42 5.76
N GLU A 39 -13.69 1.15 5.77
CA GLU A 39 -12.96 0.04 6.41
C GLU A 39 -11.87 -0.56 5.50
N ILE A 40 -11.62 0.05 4.33
CA ILE A 40 -10.58 -0.31 3.34
C ILE A 40 -10.85 -1.65 2.65
N ALA A 41 -10.98 -2.75 3.39
CA ALA A 41 -11.20 -4.08 2.83
C ALA A 41 -12.48 -4.16 1.99
N GLU A 42 -13.60 -3.66 2.53
CA GLU A 42 -14.87 -3.59 1.82
C GLU A 42 -14.82 -2.63 0.64
N ASP A 43 -14.10 -1.50 0.76
CA ASP A 43 -13.95 -0.54 -0.34
C ASP A 43 -13.12 -1.12 -1.51
N ILE A 44 -12.09 -1.92 -1.20
CA ILE A 44 -11.31 -2.66 -2.21
C ILE A 44 -12.17 -3.76 -2.85
N ALA A 45 -12.94 -4.53 -2.07
CA ALA A 45 -13.85 -5.53 -2.60
C ALA A 45 -14.89 -4.91 -3.53
N TYR A 46 -15.45 -3.75 -3.14
CA TYR A 46 -16.36 -2.96 -3.95
C TYR A 46 -15.72 -2.46 -5.24
N TYR A 47 -14.49 -1.95 -5.18
CA TYR A 47 -13.72 -1.56 -6.37
C TYR A 47 -13.56 -2.73 -7.36
N LEU A 48 -13.11 -3.89 -6.87
CA LEU A 48 -12.89 -5.07 -7.71
C LEU A 48 -14.20 -5.56 -8.34
N SER A 49 -15.30 -5.52 -7.58
CA SER A 49 -16.61 -5.91 -8.11
C SER A 49 -17.16 -4.91 -9.14
N GLN A 50 -17.11 -3.61 -8.87
CA GLN A 50 -17.77 -2.60 -9.71
C GLN A 50 -16.91 -2.14 -10.89
N SER A 51 -15.62 -1.90 -10.66
CA SER A 51 -14.72 -1.35 -11.69
C SER A 51 -14.11 -2.46 -12.54
N GLU A 52 -13.76 -3.60 -11.93
CA GLU A 52 -13.08 -4.71 -12.62
C GLU A 52 -14.03 -5.85 -13.00
N GLN A 53 -15.28 -5.83 -12.52
CA GLN A 53 -16.27 -6.90 -12.72
C GLN A 53 -15.78 -8.27 -12.20
N ILE A 54 -15.00 -8.26 -11.12
CA ILE A 54 -14.48 -9.47 -10.47
C ILE A 54 -15.14 -9.58 -9.08
N PRO A 55 -16.11 -10.49 -8.88
CA PRO A 55 -16.65 -10.77 -7.57
C PRO A 55 -15.52 -11.17 -6.61
N SER A 56 -15.35 -10.39 -5.55
CA SER A 56 -14.17 -10.47 -4.68
C SER A 56 -14.60 -10.37 -3.22
N ALA A 57 -14.05 -11.23 -2.38
CA ALA A 57 -14.09 -11.13 -0.93
C ALA A 57 -12.70 -10.73 -0.43
N VAL A 58 -12.64 -9.67 0.37
CA VAL A 58 -11.38 -9.14 0.93
C VAL A 58 -11.57 -9.02 2.43
N SER A 59 -10.62 -9.56 3.20
CA SER A 59 -10.56 -9.36 4.64
C SER A 59 -9.16 -8.94 5.02
N LEU A 60 -9.06 -7.84 5.75
CA LEU A 60 -7.80 -7.28 6.23
C LEU A 60 -7.93 -7.04 7.73
N GLY A 61 -6.83 -7.24 8.45
CA GLY A 61 -6.81 -7.14 9.89
C GLY A 61 -5.46 -6.62 10.38
N VAL A 62 -5.50 -5.65 11.29
CA VAL A 62 -4.32 -5.16 12.00
C VAL A 62 -4.64 -5.13 13.49
N PHE A 63 -3.76 -5.71 14.28
CA PHE A 63 -3.84 -5.72 15.73
C PHE A 63 -2.65 -4.97 16.31
N VAL A 64 -2.95 -3.95 17.11
CA VAL A 64 -1.99 -3.08 17.77
C VAL A 64 -2.12 -3.20 19.28
N MET A 65 -1.01 -3.17 19.99
CA MET A 65 -0.97 -3.11 21.45
C MET A 65 -0.17 -1.89 21.90
N PRO A 66 -0.42 -1.34 23.09
CA PRO A 66 0.43 -0.33 23.69
C PRO A 66 1.88 -0.82 23.79
N ASP A 67 2.81 0.08 23.57
CA ASP A 67 4.25 -0.16 23.62
C ASP A 67 4.93 1.03 24.32
N GLU A 68 5.87 0.76 25.21
CA GLU A 68 6.52 1.80 26.03
C GLU A 68 7.43 2.71 25.19
N ASP A 69 8.03 2.19 24.12
CA ASP A 69 8.99 2.92 23.28
C ASP A 69 8.32 3.64 22.11
N SER A 70 7.31 3.00 21.47
CA SER A 70 6.68 3.52 20.25
C SER A 70 5.21 3.93 20.40
N HIS A 71 4.71 4.06 21.63
CA HIS A 71 3.29 4.22 22.02
C HIS A 71 2.41 3.02 21.66
N TYR A 72 2.52 2.52 20.44
CA TYR A 72 1.83 1.34 19.93
C TYR A 72 2.77 0.48 19.09
N ARG A 73 2.56 -0.82 19.13
CA ARG A 73 3.26 -1.81 18.31
C ARG A 73 2.25 -2.71 17.60
N VAL A 74 2.47 -2.92 16.31
CA VAL A 74 1.73 -3.92 15.53
C VAL A 74 2.17 -5.31 15.99
N THR A 75 1.21 -6.12 16.41
CA THR A 75 1.45 -7.47 16.95
C THR A 75 0.83 -8.56 16.07
N GLY A 76 -0.04 -8.17 15.15
CA GLY A 76 -0.48 -9.01 14.04
C GLY A 76 -1.01 -8.14 12.91
N ALA A 77 -0.67 -8.46 11.67
CA ALA A 77 -1.23 -7.81 10.49
C ALA A 77 -1.30 -8.80 9.34
N GLY A 78 -2.41 -8.83 8.62
CA GLY A 78 -2.59 -9.74 7.51
C GLY A 78 -4.01 -9.74 6.98
N GLY A 79 -4.29 -10.65 6.06
CA GLY A 79 -5.53 -10.66 5.30
C GLY A 79 -5.57 -11.76 4.26
N PHE A 80 -6.70 -11.85 3.58
CA PHE A 80 -6.86 -12.65 2.37
C PHE A 80 -7.72 -11.91 1.35
N MET A 81 -7.59 -12.33 0.10
CA MET A 81 -8.44 -11.93 -1.00
C MET A 81 -8.81 -13.16 -1.80
N ILE A 82 -10.10 -13.39 -2.00
CA ILE A 82 -10.65 -14.46 -2.83
C ILE A 82 -11.40 -13.81 -3.99
N GLN A 83 -11.11 -14.26 -5.21
CA GLN A 83 -11.72 -13.75 -6.42
C GLN A 83 -12.33 -14.90 -7.22
N VAL A 84 -13.55 -14.68 -7.71
CA VAL A 84 -14.26 -15.67 -8.51
C VAL A 84 -14.00 -15.40 -9.98
N PHE A 85 -13.43 -16.38 -10.69
CA PHE A 85 -13.23 -16.30 -12.13
C PHE A 85 -14.51 -16.59 -12.92
N PRO A 86 -14.63 -16.08 -14.16
CA PRO A 86 -15.73 -16.43 -15.05
C PRO A 86 -15.90 -17.94 -15.21
N GLY A 87 -17.14 -18.42 -15.14
CA GLY A 87 -17.48 -19.84 -15.28
C GLY A 87 -17.52 -20.62 -13.96
N ALA A 88 -17.27 -19.98 -12.81
CA ALA A 88 -17.57 -20.59 -11.51
C ALA A 88 -19.08 -20.81 -11.35
N SER A 89 -19.48 -21.97 -10.83
CA SER A 89 -20.89 -22.27 -10.55
C SER A 89 -21.42 -21.46 -9.38
N GLU A 90 -22.65 -20.96 -9.47
CA GLU A 90 -23.31 -20.20 -8.39
C GLU A 90 -23.32 -20.94 -7.05
N ALA A 91 -23.46 -22.27 -7.06
CA ALA A 91 -23.41 -23.10 -5.85
C ALA A 91 -22.06 -22.97 -5.10
N VAL A 92 -20.94 -22.97 -5.84
CA VAL A 92 -19.60 -22.79 -5.25
C VAL A 92 -19.44 -21.38 -4.68
N VAL A 93 -19.97 -20.36 -5.36
CA VAL A 93 -19.92 -18.98 -4.87
C VAL A 93 -20.69 -18.84 -3.56
N ALA A 94 -21.92 -19.36 -3.50
CA ALA A 94 -22.74 -19.33 -2.29
C ALA A 94 -22.09 -20.08 -1.11
N GLU A 95 -21.44 -21.22 -1.38
CA GLU A 95 -20.70 -21.98 -0.35
C GLU A 95 -19.50 -21.20 0.20
N LEU A 96 -18.75 -20.52 -0.67
CA LEU A 96 -17.62 -19.68 -0.27
C LEU A 96 -18.09 -18.48 0.56
N GLU A 97 -19.16 -17.80 0.13
CA GLU A 97 -19.75 -16.68 0.88
C GLU A 97 -20.15 -17.09 2.30
N GLU A 98 -20.81 -18.25 2.45
CA GLU A 98 -21.21 -18.75 3.76
C GLU A 98 -20.00 -19.13 4.61
N THR A 99 -19.01 -19.81 4.02
CA THR A 99 -17.78 -20.19 4.73
C THR A 99 -17.03 -18.97 5.24
N ILE A 100 -16.86 -17.95 4.40
CA ILE A 100 -16.18 -16.71 4.76
C ILE A 100 -16.95 -15.96 5.85
N ARG A 101 -18.29 -15.97 5.82
CA ARG A 101 -19.13 -15.32 6.83
C ARG A 101 -19.03 -15.96 8.21
N GLN A 102 -18.85 -17.27 8.26
CA GLN A 102 -18.74 -18.04 9.51
C GLN A 102 -17.32 -18.10 10.07
N MET A 103 -16.31 -17.66 9.31
CA MET A 103 -14.92 -17.70 9.72
C MET A 103 -14.63 -16.69 10.86
N PRO A 104 -13.71 -17.01 11.79
CA PRO A 104 -13.21 -16.04 12.76
C PRO A 104 -12.58 -14.82 12.07
N ALA A 105 -12.45 -13.72 12.82
CA ALA A 105 -11.77 -12.55 12.31
C ALA A 105 -10.31 -12.88 11.97
N VAL A 106 -9.80 -12.37 10.85
CA VAL A 106 -8.41 -12.66 10.42
C VAL A 106 -7.39 -12.25 11.50
N THR A 107 -7.65 -11.18 12.24
CA THR A 107 -6.80 -10.76 13.37
C THR A 107 -6.75 -11.79 14.49
N GLU A 108 -7.84 -12.49 14.77
CA GLU A 108 -7.90 -13.56 15.76
C GLU A 108 -7.06 -14.75 15.31
N MET A 109 -7.26 -15.20 14.06
CA MET A 109 -6.48 -16.30 13.48
C MET A 109 -4.97 -16.01 13.49
N ILE A 110 -4.56 -14.79 13.11
CA ILE A 110 -3.14 -14.39 13.13
C ILE A 110 -2.58 -14.45 14.56
N ARG A 111 -3.36 -14.03 15.57
CA ARG A 111 -2.95 -14.08 16.97
C ARG A 111 -2.85 -15.50 17.52
N GLU A 112 -3.64 -16.42 16.99
CA GLU A 112 -3.54 -17.86 17.30
C GLU A 112 -2.38 -18.55 16.56
N GLY A 113 -1.63 -17.81 15.74
CA GLY A 113 -0.45 -18.30 15.03
C GLY A 113 -0.77 -18.91 13.66
N CYS A 114 -1.98 -18.72 13.13
CA CYS A 114 -2.32 -19.14 11.78
C CYS A 114 -1.47 -18.40 10.74
N GLY A 115 -0.88 -19.15 9.83
CA GLY A 115 -0.22 -18.60 8.65
C GLY A 115 -1.19 -18.30 7.51
N PRO A 116 -0.69 -17.73 6.40
CA PRO A 116 -1.53 -17.43 5.23
C PRO A 116 -2.26 -18.65 4.67
N ARG A 117 -1.62 -19.83 4.68
CA ARG A 117 -2.23 -21.08 4.21
C ARG A 117 -3.40 -21.51 5.09
N ASP A 118 -3.25 -21.41 6.40
CA ASP A 118 -4.31 -21.80 7.35
C ASP A 118 -5.54 -20.89 7.19
N ILE A 119 -5.32 -19.57 7.06
CA ILE A 119 -6.38 -18.60 6.79
C ILE A 119 -7.10 -18.93 5.49
N LEU A 120 -6.37 -19.21 4.40
CA LEU A 120 -6.97 -19.59 3.12
C LEU A 120 -7.70 -20.93 3.18
N HIS A 121 -7.18 -21.91 3.91
CA HIS A 121 -7.86 -23.18 4.13
C HIS A 121 -9.19 -23.00 4.84
N THR A 122 -9.24 -22.18 5.89
CA THR A 122 -10.50 -21.87 6.58
C THR A 122 -11.46 -21.11 5.67
N ALA A 123 -10.99 -20.11 4.92
CA ALA A 123 -11.83 -19.32 4.02
C ALA A 123 -12.40 -20.13 2.83
N LEU A 124 -11.65 -21.13 2.33
CA LEU A 124 -12.08 -22.03 1.25
C LEU A 124 -12.89 -23.23 1.73
N GLY A 125 -12.88 -23.51 3.04
CA GLY A 125 -13.60 -24.62 3.65
C GLY A 125 -13.25 -25.97 3.01
N ARG A 126 -14.22 -26.58 2.33
CA ARG A 126 -14.06 -27.90 1.69
C ARG A 126 -13.36 -27.85 0.32
N HIS A 127 -13.16 -26.67 -0.24
CA HIS A 127 -12.57 -26.52 -1.57
C HIS A 127 -11.05 -26.73 -1.52
N ARG A 128 -10.50 -27.31 -2.59
CA ARG A 128 -9.07 -27.63 -2.67
C ARG A 128 -8.26 -26.35 -2.86
N LEU A 129 -7.35 -26.08 -1.93
CA LEU A 129 -6.29 -25.08 -2.10
C LEU A 129 -5.14 -25.67 -2.91
N THR A 130 -4.71 -24.97 -3.96
CA THR A 130 -3.47 -25.26 -4.69
C THR A 130 -2.56 -24.04 -4.60
N VAL A 131 -1.42 -24.18 -3.94
CA VAL A 131 -0.43 -23.10 -3.80
C VAL A 131 0.40 -23.03 -5.08
N LEU A 132 0.32 -21.91 -5.78
CA LEU A 132 1.07 -21.66 -7.02
C LEU A 132 2.43 -21.05 -6.74
N GLU A 133 2.49 -20.10 -5.82
CA GLU A 133 3.68 -19.31 -5.53
C GLU A 133 3.64 -18.75 -4.11
N GLU A 134 4.81 -18.57 -3.50
CA GLU A 134 4.98 -17.86 -2.23
C GLU A 134 6.07 -16.81 -2.38
N LYS A 135 5.78 -15.57 -1.97
CA LYS A 135 6.73 -14.46 -2.01
C LYS A 135 6.88 -13.85 -0.63
N PRO A 136 8.11 -13.64 -0.14
CA PRO A 136 8.32 -12.83 1.05
C PRO A 136 7.93 -11.37 0.74
N VAL A 137 7.18 -10.77 1.64
CA VAL A 137 6.82 -9.34 1.59
C VAL A 137 7.64 -8.58 2.60
N GLN A 138 8.12 -7.40 2.23
CA GLN A 138 8.86 -6.51 3.11
C GLN A 138 8.59 -5.06 2.73
N PHE A 139 8.59 -4.18 3.73
CA PHE A 139 8.59 -2.75 3.47
C PHE A 139 9.92 -2.35 2.82
N ARG A 140 9.86 -1.67 1.67
CA ARG A 140 11.03 -1.18 0.96
C ARG A 140 10.70 0.14 0.25
N CYS A 141 11.42 1.19 0.59
CA CYS A 141 11.39 2.46 -0.13
C CYS A 141 12.58 2.55 -1.10
N ASN A 142 12.42 3.28 -2.21
CA ASN A 142 13.46 3.54 -3.21
C ASN A 142 14.03 4.97 -3.12
N CYS A 143 13.82 5.65 -2.00
CA CYS A 143 14.50 6.91 -1.71
C CYS A 143 15.99 6.67 -1.46
N SER A 144 16.81 7.67 -1.76
CA SER A 144 18.23 7.68 -1.46
C SER A 144 18.70 9.12 -1.32
N TYR A 145 19.88 9.30 -0.72
CA TYR A 145 20.53 10.61 -0.63
C TYR A 145 20.72 11.25 -2.02
N GLU A 146 21.19 10.47 -3.00
CA GLU A 146 21.36 10.93 -4.39
C GLU A 146 20.04 11.39 -5.04
N ARG A 147 18.92 10.74 -4.70
CA ARG A 147 17.60 11.14 -5.18
C ARG A 147 17.14 12.42 -4.49
N ALA A 148 17.48 12.59 -3.22
CA ALA A 148 17.22 13.84 -2.49
C ALA A 148 17.98 15.01 -3.12
N LEU A 149 19.27 14.86 -3.40
CA LEU A 149 20.07 15.90 -4.06
C LEU A 149 19.48 16.31 -5.42
N ARG A 150 19.02 15.34 -6.22
CA ARG A 150 18.39 15.61 -7.54
C ARG A 150 17.07 16.38 -7.44
N ILE A 151 16.30 16.15 -6.38
CA ILE A 151 15.04 16.87 -6.17
C ILE A 151 15.35 18.30 -5.71
N ILE A 152 16.30 18.47 -4.79
CA ILE A 152 16.70 19.81 -4.30
C ILE A 152 17.35 20.65 -5.40
N SER A 153 18.12 20.05 -6.31
CA SER A 153 18.67 20.78 -7.45
C SER A 153 17.62 21.30 -8.44
N ALA A 154 16.35 20.85 -8.34
CA ALA A 154 15.26 21.36 -9.17
C ALA A 154 14.48 22.53 -8.53
N ILE A 155 14.82 22.90 -7.29
CA ILE A 155 14.26 24.07 -6.60
C ILE A 155 14.87 25.35 -7.18
N ASP A 156 14.15 26.47 -7.06
CA ASP A 156 14.62 27.76 -7.53
C ASP A 156 15.95 28.15 -6.84
N PRO A 157 16.97 28.61 -7.60
CA PRO A 157 18.27 28.97 -7.05
C PRO A 157 18.22 30.04 -5.95
N GLU A 158 17.27 30.98 -5.98
CA GLU A 158 17.14 32.00 -4.94
C GLU A 158 16.62 31.40 -3.63
N GLU A 159 15.75 30.40 -3.70
CA GLU A 159 15.26 29.65 -2.54
C GLU A 159 16.36 28.76 -1.94
N LEU A 160 17.21 28.16 -2.77
CA LEU A 160 18.39 27.43 -2.30
C LEU A 160 19.39 28.35 -1.58
N LYS A 161 19.58 29.58 -2.06
CA LYS A 161 20.42 30.57 -1.40
C LYS A 161 19.84 31.01 -0.05
N SER A 162 18.52 31.19 0.05
CA SER A 162 17.90 31.53 1.34
C SER A 162 18.08 30.39 2.35
N MET A 163 17.87 29.14 1.95
CA MET A 163 18.15 27.96 2.79
C MET A 163 19.60 27.93 3.27
N LEU A 164 20.55 28.22 2.37
CA LEU A 164 21.97 28.27 2.73
C LEU A 164 22.30 29.38 3.74
N LEU A 165 21.70 30.56 3.59
CA LEU A 165 21.98 31.73 4.43
C LEU A 165 21.26 31.67 5.80
N GLU A 166 20.03 31.19 5.83
CA GLU A 166 19.17 31.20 7.02
C GLU A 166 19.33 29.92 7.86
N ASP A 167 19.35 28.76 7.19
CA ASP A 167 19.32 27.44 7.84
C ASP A 167 20.68 26.74 7.83
N GLY A 168 21.66 27.25 7.06
CA GLY A 168 23.00 26.66 6.96
C GLY A 168 23.04 25.29 6.26
N GLY A 169 21.98 24.96 5.50
CA GLY A 169 21.81 23.67 4.85
C GLY A 169 20.35 23.44 4.46
N ALA A 170 20.02 22.18 4.13
CA ALA A 170 18.66 21.77 3.83
C ALA A 170 18.38 20.37 4.40
N GLU A 171 17.15 20.15 4.87
CA GLU A 171 16.66 18.82 5.26
C GLU A 171 15.58 18.36 4.29
N MET A 172 15.76 17.16 3.74
CA MET A 172 14.70 16.48 2.99
C MET A 172 14.17 15.28 3.77
N VAL A 173 12.87 15.29 4.04
CA VAL A 173 12.16 14.14 4.60
C VAL A 173 11.38 13.42 3.50
N CYS A 174 11.63 12.13 3.33
CA CYS A 174 10.86 11.31 2.39
C CYS A 174 9.45 11.07 2.91
N HIS A 175 8.43 11.57 2.23
CA HIS A 175 7.02 11.37 2.64
C HIS A 175 6.51 9.91 2.58
N PHE A 176 7.28 8.97 2.02
CA PHE A 176 6.90 7.55 1.96
C PHE A 176 7.44 6.72 3.12
N CYS A 177 8.72 6.90 3.49
CA CYS A 177 9.38 6.12 4.54
C CYS A 177 9.83 6.95 5.74
N ASN A 178 9.63 8.26 5.69
CA ASN A 178 10.06 9.22 6.72
C ASN A 178 11.58 9.26 6.97
N ALA A 179 12.39 8.75 6.04
CA ALA A 179 13.85 8.93 6.11
C ALA A 179 14.21 10.41 5.92
N SER A 180 15.05 10.93 6.80
CA SER A 180 15.60 12.29 6.72
C SER A 180 17.00 12.27 6.08
N TYR A 181 17.21 13.17 5.13
CA TYR A 181 18.46 13.39 4.42
C TYR A 181 18.93 14.82 4.68
N GLN A 182 20.02 14.95 5.43
CA GLN A 182 20.64 16.23 5.77
C GLN A 182 21.64 16.62 4.68
N ILE A 183 21.49 17.83 4.14
CA ILE A 183 22.37 18.39 3.11
C ILE A 183 23.05 19.59 3.73
N ASP A 184 24.36 19.48 3.87
CA ASP A 184 25.16 20.52 4.48
C ASP A 184 25.34 21.74 3.56
N ALA A 185 25.76 22.85 4.15
CA ALA A 185 26.05 24.09 3.44
C ALA A 185 27.02 23.90 2.26
N ALA A 186 28.02 23.04 2.40
CA ALA A 186 29.02 22.81 1.37
C ALA A 186 28.40 22.16 0.13
N THR A 187 27.65 21.07 0.33
CA THR A 187 26.94 20.36 -0.75
C THR A 187 25.88 21.25 -1.39
N LEU A 188 25.18 22.06 -0.59
CA LEU A 188 24.17 22.98 -1.10
C LEU A 188 24.78 24.09 -1.95
N ALA A 189 25.93 24.65 -1.54
CA ALA A 189 26.69 25.62 -2.33
C ALA A 189 27.17 25.02 -3.66
N GLU A 190 27.66 23.77 -3.66
CA GLU A 190 28.05 23.07 -4.89
C GLU A 190 26.88 22.90 -5.87
N ILE A 191 25.67 22.63 -5.35
CA ILE A 191 24.45 22.53 -6.18
C ILE A 191 24.13 23.89 -6.81
N ILE A 192 24.13 24.96 -6.02
CA ILE A 192 23.83 26.32 -6.51
C ILE A 192 24.82 26.74 -7.59
N ASP A 193 26.12 26.49 -7.38
CA ASP A 193 27.17 26.85 -8.33
C ASP A 193 27.04 26.07 -9.66
N ARG A 194 26.64 24.79 -9.60
CA ARG A 194 26.44 23.96 -10.79
C ARG A 194 25.25 24.43 -11.62
N GLU A 195 24.13 24.76 -10.99
CA GLU A 195 22.92 25.24 -11.70
C GLU A 195 23.12 26.67 -12.24
N ALA A 196 23.92 27.51 -11.59
CA ALA A 196 24.27 28.85 -12.10
C ALA A 196 25.15 28.81 -13.37
N GLN A 197 25.79 27.68 -13.66
CA GLN A 197 26.65 27.46 -14.83
C GLN A 197 25.94 26.72 -15.98
N ALA A 198 24.74 26.18 -15.75
CA ALA A 198 23.92 25.47 -16.72
C ALA A 198 22.99 26.41 -17.50
#